data_AF-A0A969P2W6-F1
#
_entry.id   AF-A0A969P2W6-F1
#
_cell.length_a   1.000
_cell.length_b   1.000
_cell.length_c   1.000
_cell.angle_alpha   90.00
_cell.angle_beta   90.00
_cell.angle_gamma   90.00
#
_symmetry.space_group_name_H-M   'P 1'
#
loop_
_entity.id
_entity.type
_entity.pdbx_description
1 polymer ?
#
loop_
_entity_poly.entity_id
_entity_poly.type
_entity_poly.pdbx_seq_one_letter_code
_entity_poly.pdbx_strand_id
1 'polypeptide(L)'
;MQPPQATDRISAKPDPLLPPRQLNPRISAHVSTALMQALAIQPQQRFADVATFKHALMQTRPPVPDPPVPTVILRHQNRVPLWAGGLAALCIIVVLVFLFARFDLSIGDSRETVTPDLPTATEAMPQAAMGVTEVTLPDAPEQLTNTPIPTPFPPTETTPPLNGHGSQIAFSSDRSGNDEIYVVNPDGTNLQNLTNHPSPDQWPAWSPDGSRIAFTSNRDGDENAEIYVMDADGRNLERLTYHQAGDYWPAWSPDGSRIAFTSRRDGNREVYVMDTDGGNLKRLTSHQAWDSSPAWSPDGTSIAFTSERDGNYEVYVMDISGNNVRNLTNHPSNDYSPAWSPDGSRIAFESDRDEYEHIYVMDPNAQNLQQLTSGNAHDWWSSWSPDGSQIVFSSERDDNAELYIMDSDGRNLQRLTNHAARDDAAAWSPGD
;
A
#
# COMPACT_ATOMS: atom_id res chain seq x y z
N MET A 1 3.56 -67.02 25.67
CA MET A 1 3.09 -66.94 24.27
C MET A 1 3.03 -65.46 23.90
N GLN A 2 3.95 -65.00 23.06
CA GLN A 2 3.90 -63.66 22.47
C GLN A 2 2.92 -63.67 21.27
N PRO A 3 2.13 -62.60 21.05
CA PRO A 3 1.31 -62.49 19.85
C PRO A 3 2.18 -62.24 18.60
N PRO A 4 1.77 -62.70 17.41
CA PRO A 4 2.56 -62.57 16.19
C PRO A 4 2.65 -61.10 15.71
N GLN A 5 3.80 -60.73 15.16
CA GLN A 5 4.07 -59.41 14.60
C GLN A 5 3.23 -59.16 13.34
N ALA A 6 2.67 -57.94 13.26
CA ALA A 6 1.92 -57.44 12.13
C ALA A 6 2.85 -56.90 11.03
N THR A 7 3.64 -57.77 10.40
CA THR A 7 4.50 -57.37 9.26
C THR A 7 4.23 -58.11 7.96
N ASP A 8 3.29 -59.06 7.91
CA ASP A 8 2.94 -59.77 6.67
C ASP A 8 1.60 -59.32 6.09
N ARG A 9 1.50 -58.06 5.67
CA ARG A 9 0.58 -57.62 4.60
C ARG A 9 1.19 -56.42 3.90
N ILE A 10 1.78 -56.66 2.72
CA ILE A 10 1.71 -55.90 1.46
C ILE A 10 2.84 -56.48 0.59
N SER A 11 2.54 -57.61 -0.05
CA SER A 11 3.27 -58.07 -1.22
C SER A 11 2.31 -57.90 -2.40
N ALA A 12 2.15 -56.65 -2.81
CA ALA A 12 1.54 -56.27 -4.08
C ALA A 12 2.51 -55.28 -4.72
N LYS A 13 2.78 -55.46 -6.01
CA LYS A 13 3.59 -54.53 -6.81
C LYS A 13 3.18 -53.09 -6.50
N PRO A 14 4.11 -52.14 -6.36
CA PRO A 14 3.71 -50.74 -6.29
C PRO A 14 2.98 -50.40 -7.58
N ASP A 15 1.74 -49.93 -7.46
CA ASP A 15 1.04 -49.29 -8.58
C ASP A 15 1.96 -48.18 -9.14
N PRO A 16 2.04 -48.01 -10.46
CA PRO A 16 2.81 -46.91 -11.03
C PRO A 16 2.22 -45.59 -10.50
N LEU A 17 3.06 -44.80 -9.83
CA LEU A 17 2.69 -43.48 -9.33
C LEU A 17 2.12 -42.66 -10.48
N LEU A 18 0.85 -42.26 -10.37
CA LEU A 18 0.21 -41.39 -11.34
C LEU A 18 0.97 -40.04 -11.35
N PRO A 19 1.29 -39.48 -12.53
CA PRO A 19 1.92 -38.17 -12.61
C PRO A 19 1.12 -37.10 -11.85
N PRO A 20 1.77 -36.18 -11.11
CA PRO A 20 1.08 -35.17 -10.29
C PRO A 20 0.02 -34.37 -11.05
N ARG A 21 0.23 -34.06 -12.33
CA ARG A 21 -0.76 -33.37 -13.18
C ARG A 21 -2.01 -34.18 -13.52
N GLN A 22 -1.97 -35.50 -13.43
CA GLN A 22 -3.16 -36.34 -13.54
C GLN A 22 -4.01 -36.31 -12.26
N LEU A 23 -3.39 -36.02 -11.11
CA LEU A 23 -4.08 -35.87 -9.82
C LEU A 23 -4.57 -34.43 -9.60
N ASN A 24 -3.82 -33.44 -10.07
CA ASN A 24 -4.20 -32.03 -10.05
C ASN A 24 -3.71 -31.30 -11.31
N PRO A 25 -4.61 -31.01 -12.28
CA PRO A 25 -4.25 -30.34 -13.54
C PRO A 25 -3.68 -28.92 -13.37
N ARG A 26 -3.89 -28.27 -12.21
CA ARG A 26 -3.38 -26.93 -11.90
C ARG A 26 -1.88 -26.91 -11.59
N ILE A 27 -1.26 -28.07 -11.34
CA ILE A 27 0.19 -28.16 -11.16
C ILE A 27 0.88 -27.84 -12.49
N SER A 28 1.83 -26.90 -12.47
CA SER A 28 2.56 -26.51 -13.68
C SER A 28 3.38 -27.68 -14.25
N ALA A 29 3.60 -27.67 -15.57
CA ALA A 29 4.33 -28.75 -16.26
C ALA A 29 5.75 -28.95 -15.71
N HIS A 30 6.43 -27.86 -15.33
CA HIS A 30 7.79 -27.93 -14.79
C HIS A 30 7.81 -28.49 -13.35
N VAL A 31 6.86 -28.10 -12.48
CA VAL A 31 6.74 -28.67 -11.12
C VAL A 31 6.44 -30.16 -11.19
N SER A 32 5.53 -30.58 -12.08
CA SER A 32 5.24 -31.99 -12.32
C SER A 32 6.46 -32.78 -12.81
N THR A 33 7.31 -32.17 -13.63
CA THR A 33 8.51 -32.82 -14.16
C THR A 33 9.58 -32.97 -13.08
N ALA A 34 9.80 -31.93 -12.28
CA ALA A 34 10.71 -31.98 -11.13
C ALA A 34 10.27 -33.00 -10.07
N LEU A 35 8.96 -33.08 -9.77
CA LEU A 35 8.40 -34.08 -8.87
C LEU A 35 8.61 -35.51 -9.40
N MET A 36 8.39 -35.74 -10.70
CA MET A 36 8.62 -37.06 -11.30
C MET A 36 10.10 -37.43 -11.32
N GLN A 37 11.01 -36.49 -11.54
CA GLN A 37 12.45 -36.70 -11.40
C GLN A 37 12.84 -37.01 -9.96
N ALA A 38 12.28 -36.31 -8.97
CA ALA A 38 12.51 -36.55 -7.55
C ALA A 38 12.03 -37.95 -7.11
N LEU A 39 10.91 -38.41 -7.67
CA LEU A 39 10.32 -39.71 -7.36
C LEU A 39 11.06 -40.89 -8.02
N ALA A 40 11.82 -40.63 -9.09
CA ALA A 40 12.65 -41.63 -9.77
C ALA A 40 13.96 -41.97 -9.03
N ILE A 41 14.32 -41.17 -8.01
CA ILE A 41 15.49 -41.37 -7.16
C ILE A 41 15.10 -42.22 -5.94
N GLN A 42 15.95 -43.17 -5.53
CA GLN A 42 15.70 -44.01 -4.34
C GLN A 42 15.39 -43.13 -3.12
N PRO A 43 14.46 -43.52 -2.22
CA PRO A 43 14.00 -42.65 -1.12
C PRO A 43 15.11 -42.07 -0.25
N GLN A 44 16.23 -42.80 -0.09
CA GLN A 44 17.41 -42.41 0.69
C GLN A 44 18.33 -41.40 -0.01
N GLN A 45 18.08 -41.11 -1.28
CA GLN A 45 18.84 -40.19 -2.13
C GLN A 45 17.98 -39.00 -2.62
N ARG A 46 16.74 -38.87 -2.12
CA ARG A 46 15.90 -37.69 -2.39
C ARG A 46 16.50 -36.46 -1.70
N PHE A 47 16.24 -35.28 -2.27
CA PHE A 47 16.82 -34.00 -1.85
C PHE A 47 16.91 -33.87 -0.33
N ALA A 48 18.12 -33.65 0.18
CA ALA A 48 18.40 -33.63 1.61
C ALA A 48 17.76 -32.42 2.32
N ASP A 49 17.47 -31.36 1.56
CA ASP A 49 16.87 -30.12 2.04
C ASP A 49 16.16 -29.34 0.91
N VAL A 50 15.45 -28.28 1.33
CA VAL A 50 14.68 -27.39 0.45
C VAL A 50 15.58 -26.65 -0.55
N ALA A 51 16.81 -26.30 -0.17
CA ALA A 51 17.75 -25.60 -1.03
C ALA A 51 18.19 -26.46 -2.22
N THR A 52 18.48 -27.73 -1.98
CA THR A 52 18.86 -28.70 -3.02
C THR A 52 17.70 -28.95 -3.98
N PHE A 53 16.47 -28.99 -3.46
CA PHE A 53 15.25 -29.07 -4.29
C PHE A 53 15.05 -27.81 -5.15
N LYS A 54 15.20 -26.62 -4.56
CA LYS A 54 15.08 -25.33 -5.26
C LYS A 54 16.12 -25.22 -6.39
N HIS A 55 17.35 -25.65 -6.15
CA HIS A 55 18.41 -25.66 -7.17
C HIS A 55 18.09 -26.62 -8.34
N ALA A 56 17.58 -27.83 -8.07
CA ALA A 56 17.15 -28.75 -9.11
C ALA A 56 15.97 -28.21 -9.93
N LEU A 57 15.04 -27.49 -9.29
CA LEU A 57 13.92 -26.82 -9.97
C LEU A 57 14.43 -25.80 -10.99
N MET A 58 15.48 -25.04 -10.65
CA MET A 58 16.06 -24.03 -11.55
C MET A 58 16.74 -24.65 -12.77
N GLN A 59 17.38 -25.81 -12.63
CA GLN A 59 18.08 -26.48 -13.75
C GLN A 59 17.15 -27.17 -14.77
N THR A 60 15.86 -27.34 -14.45
CA THR A 60 14.87 -27.96 -15.34
C THR A 60 14.07 -26.96 -16.15
N ARG A 61 14.32 -25.65 -15.98
CA ARG A 61 13.71 -24.61 -16.83
C ARG A 61 14.21 -24.79 -18.27
N PRO A 62 13.32 -24.95 -19.27
CA PRO A 62 13.74 -24.89 -20.66
C PRO A 62 14.33 -23.50 -20.95
N PRO A 63 15.31 -23.39 -21.86
CA PRO A 63 15.84 -22.10 -22.27
C PRO A 63 14.70 -21.22 -22.81
N VAL A 64 14.71 -19.95 -22.44
CA VAL A 64 13.80 -18.94 -22.97
C VAL A 64 13.97 -18.91 -24.49
N PRO A 65 12.91 -19.12 -25.30
CA PRO A 65 13.04 -19.00 -26.75
C PRO A 65 13.46 -17.58 -27.10
N ASP A 66 14.43 -17.45 -28.02
CA ASP A 66 14.85 -16.15 -28.54
C ASP A 66 13.63 -15.36 -29.02
N PRO A 67 13.57 -14.04 -28.77
CA PRO A 67 12.49 -13.22 -29.29
C PRO A 67 12.43 -13.35 -30.81
N PRO A 68 11.22 -13.41 -31.41
CA PRO A 68 11.10 -13.59 -32.84
C PRO A 68 11.79 -12.43 -33.57
N VAL A 69 12.71 -12.77 -34.48
CA VAL A 69 13.32 -11.81 -35.40
C VAL A 69 12.19 -11.11 -36.17
N PRO A 70 12.10 -9.77 -36.16
CA PRO A 70 11.02 -9.09 -36.86
C PRO A 70 11.10 -9.38 -38.36
N THR A 71 10.13 -10.15 -38.84
CA THR A 71 9.95 -10.39 -40.27
C THR A 71 9.40 -9.11 -40.87
N VAL A 72 10.19 -8.44 -41.71
CA VAL A 72 9.73 -7.29 -42.50
C VAL A 72 8.67 -7.78 -43.47
N ILE A 73 7.39 -7.67 -43.10
CA ILE A 73 6.28 -7.84 -44.03
C ILE A 73 6.13 -6.52 -44.79
N LEU A 74 6.61 -6.49 -46.03
CA LEU A 74 6.23 -5.45 -46.99
C LEU A 74 4.73 -5.61 -47.30
N ARG A 75 3.88 -4.94 -46.54
CA ARG A 75 2.45 -4.80 -46.88
C ARG A 75 2.35 -3.90 -48.11
N HIS A 76 1.95 -4.49 -49.24
CA HIS A 76 1.44 -3.74 -50.38
C HIS A 76 0.23 -2.91 -49.93
N GLN A 77 0.38 -1.58 -49.94
CA GLN A 77 -0.70 -0.65 -49.68
C GLN A 77 -1.71 -0.69 -50.83
N ASN A 78 -2.85 -1.34 -50.63
CA ASN A 78 -4.04 -1.09 -51.45
C ASN A 78 -4.74 0.17 -50.93
N ARG A 79 -4.63 1.27 -51.69
CA ARG A 79 -5.34 2.52 -51.45
C ARG A 79 -6.82 2.34 -51.81
N VAL A 80 -7.72 2.59 -50.86
CA VAL A 80 -9.15 2.76 -51.11
C VAL A 80 -9.46 4.27 -51.16
N PRO A 81 -10.14 4.80 -52.19
CA PRO A 81 -10.31 6.24 -52.34
C PRO A 81 -11.37 6.84 -51.39
N LEU A 82 -11.04 8.00 -50.82
CA LEU A 82 -11.66 8.75 -49.71
C LEU A 82 -13.09 9.31 -49.92
N TRP A 83 -13.84 8.90 -50.95
CA TRP A 83 -15.16 9.51 -51.24
C TRP A 83 -16.38 8.70 -50.74
N ALA A 84 -16.17 7.54 -50.10
CA ALA A 84 -17.26 6.72 -49.56
C ALA A 84 -17.71 7.11 -48.13
N GLY A 85 -16.88 7.83 -47.36
CA GLY A 85 -17.20 8.19 -45.96
C GLY A 85 -18.07 9.46 -45.81
N GLY A 86 -18.07 10.35 -46.80
CA GLY A 86 -18.73 11.65 -46.70
C GLY A 86 -20.25 11.63 -46.81
N LEU A 87 -20.82 10.64 -47.51
CA LEU A 87 -22.28 10.53 -47.72
C LEU A 87 -23.01 9.95 -46.50
N ALA A 88 -22.37 9.11 -45.70
CA ALA A 88 -22.97 8.54 -44.49
C ALA A 88 -23.10 9.58 -43.35
N ALA A 89 -22.13 10.50 -43.23
CA ALA A 89 -22.15 11.54 -42.21
C ALA A 89 -23.24 12.61 -42.45
N LEU A 90 -23.56 12.90 -43.72
CA LEU A 90 -24.57 13.91 -44.06
C LEU A 90 -26.00 13.42 -43.76
N CYS A 91 -26.28 12.12 -43.92
CA CYS A 91 -27.59 11.55 -43.61
C CYS A 91 -27.90 11.54 -42.10
N ILE A 92 -26.90 11.39 -41.24
CA ILE A 92 -27.07 11.36 -39.78
C ILE A 92 -27.43 12.77 -39.25
N ILE A 93 -26.83 13.82 -39.81
CA ILE A 93 -27.09 15.21 -39.39
C ILE A 93 -28.51 15.66 -39.77
N VAL A 94 -29.02 15.27 -40.94
CA VAL A 94 -30.39 15.63 -41.37
C VAL A 94 -31.47 14.97 -40.49
N VAL A 95 -31.22 13.74 -40.02
CA VAL A 95 -32.15 13.03 -39.12
C VAL A 95 -32.17 13.66 -37.72
N LEU A 96 -31.02 14.13 -37.21
CA LEU A 96 -30.93 14.79 -35.90
C LEU A 96 -31.59 16.18 -35.88
N VAL A 97 -31.49 16.95 -36.98
CA VAL A 97 -32.16 18.26 -37.09
C VAL A 97 -33.69 18.13 -37.13
N PHE A 98 -34.22 17.03 -37.69
CA PHE A 98 -35.67 16.78 -37.71
C PHE A 98 -36.23 16.27 -36.37
N LEU A 99 -35.40 15.65 -35.53
CA LEU A 99 -35.81 15.18 -34.19
C LEU A 99 -35.88 16.31 -33.15
N PHE A 100 -35.09 17.39 -33.32
CA PHE A 100 -35.10 18.53 -32.40
C PHE A 100 -36.12 19.63 -32.73
N ALA A 101 -36.77 19.60 -33.88
CA ALA A 101 -37.76 20.60 -34.30
C ALA A 101 -39.21 20.32 -33.84
N ARG A 102 -39.43 19.39 -32.88
CA ARG A 102 -40.78 19.01 -32.40
C ARG A 102 -41.03 19.13 -30.89
N PHE A 103 -40.12 19.76 -30.13
CA PHE A 103 -40.41 20.13 -28.74
C PHE A 103 -40.33 21.64 -28.59
N ASP A 104 -41.51 22.25 -28.63
CA ASP A 104 -41.76 23.63 -28.24
C ASP A 104 -42.72 23.54 -27.04
N LEU A 105 -42.27 23.95 -25.85
CA LEU A 105 -43.15 24.21 -24.70
C LEU A 105 -42.44 25.01 -23.60
N SER A 106 -42.76 26.31 -23.63
CA SER A 106 -43.17 27.19 -22.53
C SER A 106 -42.26 27.46 -21.32
N ILE A 107 -41.94 28.75 -21.22
CA ILE A 107 -41.38 29.53 -20.12
C ILE A 107 -42.24 29.46 -18.84
N GLY A 108 -41.59 29.53 -17.69
CA GLY A 108 -42.17 29.90 -16.39
C GLY A 108 -41.12 30.57 -15.50
N ASP A 109 -41.22 31.90 -15.40
CA ASP A 109 -40.46 32.80 -14.53
C ASP A 109 -41.13 32.88 -13.15
N SER A 110 -40.34 32.77 -12.07
CA SER A 110 -40.66 33.43 -10.79
C SER A 110 -39.44 33.40 -9.85
N ARG A 111 -38.87 34.60 -9.64
CA ARG A 111 -38.12 34.98 -8.44
C ARG A 111 -39.03 34.89 -7.22
N GLU A 112 -38.48 34.48 -6.07
CA GLU A 112 -38.69 35.20 -4.80
C GLU A 112 -37.65 34.80 -3.74
N THR A 113 -37.05 35.83 -3.16
CA THR A 113 -36.13 35.88 -2.02
C THR A 113 -36.90 35.99 -0.71
N VAL A 114 -36.61 35.18 0.32
CA VAL A 114 -36.78 35.56 1.74
C VAL A 114 -35.84 34.74 2.66
N THR A 115 -34.90 35.42 3.32
CA THR A 115 -34.46 35.22 4.72
C THR A 115 -34.99 36.44 5.51
N PRO A 116 -35.18 36.44 6.85
CA PRO A 116 -34.27 35.95 7.92
C PRO A 116 -35.05 35.24 9.08
N ASP A 117 -34.55 34.84 10.26
CA ASP A 117 -33.63 35.44 11.23
C ASP A 117 -33.26 34.44 12.36
N LEU A 118 -32.16 34.74 13.05
CA LEU A 118 -31.65 34.12 14.28
C LEU A 118 -32.52 34.43 15.51
N PRO A 119 -32.30 33.73 16.64
CA PRO A 119 -31.89 34.52 17.81
C PRO A 119 -30.72 33.93 18.62
N THR A 120 -29.94 34.87 19.14
CA THR A 120 -28.87 34.77 20.13
C THR A 120 -29.40 34.49 21.53
N ALA A 121 -28.69 33.68 22.32
CA ALA A 121 -28.66 33.84 23.77
C ALA A 121 -27.32 33.37 24.36
N THR A 122 -26.65 34.34 24.96
CA THR A 122 -25.48 34.29 25.84
C THR A 122 -25.79 33.54 27.14
N GLU A 123 -24.86 32.74 27.66
CA GLU A 123 -24.64 32.66 29.11
C GLU A 123 -23.23 32.17 29.47
N ALA A 124 -22.68 32.78 30.50
CA ALA A 124 -21.31 32.68 30.96
C ALA A 124 -21.13 31.61 32.07
N MET A 125 -19.86 31.29 32.30
CA MET A 125 -19.27 30.29 33.21
C MET A 125 -19.77 30.31 34.68
N PRO A 126 -19.35 29.30 35.46
CA PRO A 126 -18.33 29.63 36.47
C PRO A 126 -17.15 28.67 36.56
N GLN A 127 -15.99 29.25 36.86
CA GLN A 127 -14.78 28.62 37.39
C GLN A 127 -15.06 27.85 38.69
N ALA A 128 -14.41 26.71 38.86
CA ALA A 128 -14.05 26.16 40.16
C ALA A 128 -12.56 25.80 40.18
N ALA A 129 -11.88 26.32 41.19
CA ALA A 129 -10.47 26.13 41.45
C ALA A 129 -10.23 24.97 42.43
N MET A 130 -8.95 24.57 42.51
CA MET A 130 -8.24 23.92 43.62
C MET A 130 -8.10 22.39 43.55
N GLY A 131 -6.84 21.94 43.60
CA GLY A 131 -6.49 20.59 44.02
C GLY A 131 -5.15 20.08 43.51
N VAL A 132 -4.04 20.78 43.78
CA VAL A 132 -2.70 20.18 43.64
C VAL A 132 -2.52 19.23 44.83
N THR A 133 -2.39 17.94 44.56
CA THR A 133 -1.96 16.96 45.57
C THR A 133 -0.69 16.30 45.05
N GLU A 134 0.41 16.75 45.63
CA GLU A 134 1.76 16.21 45.47
C GLU A 134 1.80 14.85 46.19
N VAL A 135 1.97 13.76 45.43
CA VAL A 135 2.21 12.43 45.99
C VAL A 135 3.71 12.14 45.89
N THR A 136 4.38 12.21 47.03
CA THR A 136 5.76 11.78 47.23
C THR A 136 5.80 10.24 47.20
N LEU A 137 6.63 9.66 46.34
CA LEU A 137 7.00 8.25 46.39
C LEU A 137 8.41 8.09 47.00
N PRO A 138 8.67 7.08 47.84
CA PRO A 138 9.96 6.90 48.49
C PRO A 138 10.98 6.21 47.58
N ASP A 139 12.21 6.69 47.65
CA ASP A 139 13.40 6.03 47.11
C ASP A 139 13.57 4.61 47.66
N ALA A 140 13.84 3.66 46.76
CA ALA A 140 14.45 2.38 47.10
C ALA A 140 15.53 2.02 46.07
N PRO A 141 16.66 1.42 46.49
CA PRO A 141 17.86 1.32 45.67
C PRO A 141 17.88 0.01 44.88
N GLU A 142 18.11 0.06 43.57
CA GLU A 142 18.39 -1.15 42.80
C GLU A 142 19.86 -1.24 42.35
N GLN A 143 20.43 -2.39 42.70
CA GLN A 143 21.80 -2.82 42.49
C GLN A 143 22.06 -3.05 40.99
N LEU A 144 23.13 -2.44 40.49
CA LEU A 144 23.70 -2.71 39.18
C LEU A 144 24.29 -4.13 39.15
N THR A 145 23.70 -5.01 38.33
CA THR A 145 24.33 -6.28 37.94
C THR A 145 25.02 -6.08 36.58
N ASN A 146 26.35 -6.23 36.59
CA ASN A 146 27.21 -6.10 35.42
C ASN A 146 27.00 -7.26 34.45
N THR A 147 26.45 -6.97 33.27
CA THR A 147 26.50 -7.83 32.09
C THR A 147 27.21 -7.05 30.96
N PRO A 148 28.14 -7.66 30.21
CA PRO A 148 29.00 -6.92 29.28
C PRO A 148 28.22 -6.35 28.09
N ILE A 149 28.37 -5.05 27.88
CA ILE A 149 27.86 -4.26 26.76
C ILE A 149 28.56 -4.72 25.47
N PRO A 150 27.84 -5.03 24.37
CA PRO A 150 28.47 -5.27 23.08
C PRO A 150 29.15 -3.99 22.58
N THR A 151 30.40 -4.13 22.15
CA THR A 151 31.30 -3.03 21.75
C THR A 151 30.71 -2.14 20.65
N PRO A 152 30.73 -0.80 20.78
CA PRO A 152 30.38 0.10 19.70
C PRO A 152 31.39 0.00 18.55
N PHE A 153 30.88 -0.03 17.31
CA PHE A 153 31.70 0.09 16.11
C PHE A 153 32.46 1.44 16.11
N PRO A 154 33.68 1.50 15.53
CA PRO A 154 34.51 2.70 15.57
C PRO A 154 33.88 3.85 14.75
N PRO A 155 33.98 5.11 15.21
CA PRO A 155 33.49 6.27 14.46
C PRO A 155 34.54 6.73 13.43
N THR A 156 34.15 7.75 12.67
CA THR A 156 34.93 8.73 11.85
C THR A 156 34.74 8.49 10.34
N GLU A 157 34.16 9.41 9.56
CA GLU A 157 34.56 10.82 9.41
C GLU A 157 33.42 11.87 9.40
N THR A 158 33.61 12.85 10.28
CA THR A 158 33.11 14.25 10.33
C THR A 158 31.87 14.63 9.52
N THR A 159 30.74 14.70 10.22
CA THR A 159 29.52 15.42 9.86
C THR A 159 29.76 16.93 9.68
N PRO A 160 29.28 17.55 8.58
CA PRO A 160 28.94 18.97 8.60
C PRO A 160 27.71 19.20 9.50
N PRO A 161 27.48 20.44 9.99
CA PRO A 161 26.46 20.71 11.01
C PRO A 161 25.04 20.39 10.50
N LEU A 162 24.20 19.86 11.40
CA LEU A 162 22.75 19.86 11.29
C LEU A 162 22.27 21.30 11.10
N ASN A 163 21.93 21.67 9.86
CA ASN A 163 21.04 22.75 9.47
C ASN A 163 20.82 22.66 7.95
N GLY A 164 19.65 22.14 7.55
CA GLY A 164 19.12 22.32 6.18
C GLY A 164 18.46 21.08 5.58
N HIS A 165 17.13 20.98 5.73
CA HIS A 165 16.23 20.79 4.58
C HIS A 165 16.65 19.71 3.57
N GLY A 166 16.47 18.44 3.96
CA GLY A 166 16.64 17.27 3.11
C GLY A 166 15.52 16.28 3.37
N SER A 167 14.88 15.83 2.29
CA SER A 167 13.77 14.87 2.34
C SER A 167 14.18 13.56 3.03
N GLN A 168 13.31 13.00 3.86
CA GLN A 168 13.49 11.74 4.60
C GLN A 168 12.44 10.70 4.22
N ILE A 169 12.66 9.44 4.56
CA ILE A 169 11.71 8.34 4.37
C ILE A 169 11.39 7.76 5.75
N ALA A 170 10.12 7.81 6.15
CA ALA A 170 9.62 7.14 7.34
C ALA A 170 9.13 5.73 6.96
N PHE A 171 9.30 4.75 7.85
CA PHE A 171 8.88 3.36 7.58
C PHE A 171 8.69 2.59 8.89
N SER A 172 7.97 1.47 8.81
CA SER A 172 7.78 0.54 9.92
C SER A 172 8.89 -0.51 9.92
N SER A 173 9.46 -0.81 11.08
CA SER A 173 10.50 -1.83 11.15
C SER A 173 10.49 -2.63 12.45
N ASP A 174 10.64 -3.95 12.36
CA ASP A 174 10.64 -4.86 13.52
C ASP A 174 11.99 -5.01 14.24
N ARG A 175 13.00 -4.22 13.85
CA ARG A 175 14.38 -4.36 14.37
C ARG A 175 14.55 -4.12 15.87
N SER A 176 13.55 -3.52 16.52
CA SER A 176 13.50 -3.31 17.98
C SER A 176 12.71 -4.38 18.74
N GLY A 177 12.22 -5.41 18.05
CA GLY A 177 11.49 -6.55 18.62
C GLY A 177 9.99 -6.56 18.30
N ASN A 178 9.46 -5.44 17.82
CA ASN A 178 8.15 -5.22 17.21
C ASN A 178 8.28 -4.05 16.22
N ASP A 179 7.21 -3.78 15.46
CA ASP A 179 7.21 -2.66 14.52
C ASP A 179 7.30 -1.32 15.26
N GLU A 180 8.30 -0.53 14.89
CA GLU A 180 8.48 0.85 15.32
C GLU A 180 8.63 1.75 14.09
N ILE A 181 8.39 3.06 14.25
CA ILE A 181 8.58 4.04 13.19
C ILE A 181 10.03 4.50 13.15
N TYR A 182 10.70 4.19 12.04
CA TYR A 182 12.04 4.65 11.73
C TYR A 182 12.02 5.73 10.65
N VAL A 183 13.07 6.54 10.61
CA VAL A 183 13.38 7.43 9.49
C VAL A 183 14.78 7.16 8.95
N VAL A 184 14.96 7.34 7.65
CA VAL A 184 16.26 7.26 6.97
C VAL A 184 16.31 8.29 5.84
N ASN A 185 17.50 8.77 5.50
CA ASN A 185 17.69 9.59 4.31
C ASN A 185 17.58 8.72 3.03
N PRO A 186 17.21 9.28 1.87
CA PRO A 186 17.17 8.55 0.60
C PRO A 186 18.50 7.93 0.15
N ASP A 187 19.62 8.38 0.71
CA ASP A 187 20.96 7.80 0.50
C ASP A 187 21.32 6.68 1.49
N GLY A 188 20.38 6.29 2.37
CA GLY A 188 20.55 5.26 3.40
C GLY A 188 21.22 5.75 4.68
N THR A 189 21.59 7.03 4.77
CA THR A 189 22.23 7.59 5.98
C THR A 189 21.20 8.08 7.01
N ASN A 190 21.67 8.47 8.19
CA ASN A 190 20.85 9.05 9.27
C ASN A 190 19.63 8.21 9.68
N LEU A 191 19.82 6.88 9.73
CA LEU A 191 18.82 5.96 10.21
C LEU A 191 18.54 6.19 11.71
N GLN A 192 17.30 6.49 12.07
CA GLN A 192 16.89 6.80 13.44
C GLN A 192 15.57 6.11 13.78
N ASN A 193 15.46 5.60 15.02
CA ASN A 193 14.18 5.16 15.58
C ASN A 193 13.45 6.35 16.19
N LEU A 194 12.18 6.59 15.81
CA LEU A 194 11.35 7.67 16.35
C LEU A 194 10.41 7.19 17.47
N THR A 195 10.05 5.91 17.50
CA THR A 195 9.16 5.34 18.51
C THR A 195 9.82 4.19 19.25
N ASN A 196 9.37 3.91 20.47
CA ASN A 196 9.87 2.79 21.26
C ASN A 196 8.82 2.41 22.31
N HIS A 197 7.97 1.46 21.96
CA HIS A 197 6.88 1.01 22.80
C HIS A 197 6.72 -0.52 22.69
N PRO A 198 6.31 -1.26 23.74
CA PRO A 198 6.05 -2.70 23.63
C PRO A 198 4.95 -3.12 22.65
N SER A 199 4.24 -2.16 22.05
CA SER A 199 3.12 -2.36 21.12
C SER A 199 3.51 -1.80 19.76
N PRO A 200 3.12 -2.45 18.65
CA PRO A 200 3.56 -2.06 17.32
C PRO A 200 3.03 -0.69 16.86
N ASP A 201 3.91 0.04 16.20
CA ASP A 201 3.66 1.31 15.51
C ASP A 201 3.87 1.13 14.00
N GLN A 202 2.82 1.38 13.20
CA GLN A 202 2.76 0.96 11.80
C GLN A 202 2.23 2.05 10.85
N TRP A 203 2.57 1.95 9.56
CA TRP A 203 2.05 2.77 8.46
C TRP A 203 2.18 4.28 8.70
N PRO A 204 3.40 4.82 8.75
CA PRO A 204 3.63 6.25 8.92
C PRO A 204 3.16 7.05 7.70
N ALA A 205 2.74 8.29 7.91
CA ALA A 205 2.38 9.26 6.88
C ALA A 205 2.80 10.67 7.30
N TRP A 206 3.58 11.34 6.45
CA TRP A 206 4.05 12.71 6.69
C TRP A 206 2.95 13.75 6.47
N SER A 207 2.94 14.78 7.31
CA SER A 207 2.22 16.02 7.01
C SER A 207 2.85 16.72 5.82
N PRO A 208 2.08 17.49 5.02
CA PRO A 208 2.58 18.10 3.77
C PRO A 208 3.64 19.18 3.98
N ASP A 209 3.77 19.71 5.20
CA ASP A 209 4.84 20.63 5.61
C ASP A 209 6.06 19.90 6.22
N GLY A 210 6.02 18.56 6.29
CA GLY A 210 7.09 17.73 6.85
C GLY A 210 7.28 17.86 8.36
N SER A 211 6.39 18.57 9.07
CA SER A 211 6.57 18.86 10.49
C SER A 211 6.08 17.74 11.42
N ARG A 212 5.17 16.89 10.95
CA ARG A 212 4.51 15.83 11.73
C ARG A 212 4.42 14.51 10.97
N ILE A 213 4.29 13.42 11.72
CA ILE A 213 4.05 12.07 11.21
C ILE A 213 2.81 11.52 11.90
N ALA A 214 1.81 11.09 11.13
CA ALA A 214 0.69 10.30 11.61
C ALA A 214 1.00 8.81 11.42
N PHE A 215 0.55 7.96 12.33
CA PHE A 215 0.78 6.51 12.24
C PHE A 215 -0.27 5.73 13.05
N THR A 216 -0.30 4.43 12.86
CA THR A 216 -1.23 3.51 13.53
C THR A 216 -0.56 2.85 14.73
N SER A 217 -1.24 2.77 15.87
CA SER A 217 -0.68 2.19 17.09
C SER A 217 -1.76 1.63 18.01
N ASN A 218 -1.48 0.52 18.69
CA ASN A 218 -2.34 -0.06 19.75
C ASN A 218 -1.71 0.06 21.15
N ARG A 219 -0.87 1.09 21.36
CA ARG A 219 -0.12 1.31 22.62
C ARG A 219 -0.98 1.49 23.87
N ASP A 220 -2.25 1.85 23.73
CA ASP A 220 -3.14 2.09 24.86
C ASP A 220 -3.76 0.80 25.42
N GLY A 221 -3.39 -0.36 24.86
CA GLY A 221 -3.68 -1.67 25.44
C GLY A 221 -5.11 -2.17 25.20
N ASP A 222 -5.92 -1.44 24.43
CA ASP A 222 -7.08 -2.01 23.75
C ASP A 222 -6.58 -2.92 22.61
N GLU A 223 -7.31 -4.00 22.30
CA GLU A 223 -6.96 -4.92 21.21
C GLU A 223 -7.03 -4.26 19.82
N ASN A 224 -7.31 -2.95 19.75
CA ASN A 224 -7.60 -2.19 18.55
C ASN A 224 -6.56 -1.09 18.35
N ALA A 225 -6.20 -0.85 17.10
CA ALA A 225 -5.26 0.21 16.76
C ALA A 225 -5.98 1.56 16.61
N GLU A 226 -5.23 2.64 16.81
CA GLU A 226 -5.71 4.01 16.76
C GLU A 226 -4.71 4.86 15.97
N ILE A 227 -5.17 6.02 15.50
CA ILE A 227 -4.33 7.00 14.82
C ILE A 227 -3.64 7.88 15.86
N TYR A 228 -2.32 7.92 15.81
CA TYR A 228 -1.48 8.83 16.56
C TYR A 228 -0.78 9.80 15.64
N VAL A 229 -0.33 10.92 16.21
CA VAL A 229 0.55 11.88 15.55
C VAL A 229 1.72 12.22 16.45
N MET A 230 2.86 12.54 15.86
CA MET A 230 4.04 13.06 16.55
C MET A 230 4.75 14.11 15.69
N ASP A 231 5.62 14.91 16.30
CA ASP A 231 6.58 15.75 15.57
C ASP A 231 7.49 14.85 14.71
N ALA A 232 8.02 15.40 13.62
CA ALA A 232 8.97 14.73 12.72
C ALA A 232 10.21 14.13 13.43
N ASP A 233 10.56 14.64 14.61
CA ASP A 233 11.69 14.13 15.41
C ASP A 233 11.28 13.15 16.52
N GLY A 234 10.03 12.68 16.51
CA GLY A 234 9.49 11.68 17.44
C GLY A 234 8.93 12.23 18.76
N ARG A 235 8.97 13.55 18.96
CA ARG A 235 8.42 14.19 20.17
C ARG A 235 6.91 14.49 20.04
N ASN A 236 6.32 15.00 21.11
CA ASN A 236 4.94 15.54 21.13
C ASN A 236 3.89 14.54 20.58
N LEU A 237 4.03 13.29 20.99
CA LEU A 237 3.08 12.24 20.66
C LEU A 237 1.67 12.55 21.19
N GLU A 238 0.67 12.40 20.34
CA GLU A 238 -0.75 12.58 20.64
C GLU A 238 -1.60 11.48 19.98
N ARG A 239 -2.63 10.99 20.67
CA ARG A 239 -3.67 10.10 20.13
C ARG A 239 -4.79 10.95 19.53
N LEU A 240 -5.21 10.66 18.30
CA LEU A 240 -6.26 11.40 17.61
C LEU A 240 -7.62 10.68 17.58
N THR A 241 -7.63 9.35 17.65
CA THR A 241 -8.88 8.55 17.61
C THR A 241 -9.06 7.72 18.88
N TYR A 242 -10.31 7.47 19.29
CA TYR A 242 -10.65 6.86 20.58
C TYR A 242 -11.85 5.91 20.47
N HIS A 243 -11.72 4.83 19.70
CA HIS A 243 -12.82 3.90 19.43
C HIS A 243 -12.45 2.44 19.70
N GLN A 244 -13.40 1.66 20.20
CA GLN A 244 -13.25 0.21 20.44
C GLN A 244 -13.04 -0.66 19.19
N ALA A 245 -12.86 -0.06 18.01
CA ALA A 245 -12.67 -0.75 16.75
C ALA A 245 -11.49 -0.08 16.05
N GLY A 246 -10.63 -0.88 15.45
CA GLY A 246 -9.36 -0.36 14.95
C GLY A 246 -9.48 0.67 13.83
N ASP A 247 -8.60 1.66 13.90
CA ASP A 247 -8.33 2.70 12.91
C ASP A 247 -6.90 2.53 12.35
N TYR A 248 -6.74 2.66 11.03
CA TYR A 248 -5.53 2.24 10.29
C TYR A 248 -5.24 3.15 9.09
N TRP A 249 -4.00 3.11 8.58
CA TRP A 249 -3.57 3.75 7.32
C TRP A 249 -3.94 5.24 7.21
N PRO A 250 -3.35 6.11 8.06
CA PRO A 250 -3.58 7.54 7.97
C PRO A 250 -2.96 8.13 6.69
N ALA A 251 -3.60 9.16 6.13
CA ALA A 251 -3.11 9.94 4.99
C ALA A 251 -3.50 11.41 5.15
N TRP A 252 -2.51 12.30 5.09
CA TRP A 252 -2.73 13.74 5.22
C TRP A 252 -3.32 14.34 3.95
N SER A 253 -4.22 15.31 4.10
CA SER A 253 -4.63 16.17 3.00
C SER A 253 -3.47 17.09 2.60
N PRO A 254 -3.34 17.47 1.31
CA PRO A 254 -2.22 18.28 0.83
C PRO A 254 -2.17 19.70 1.40
N ASP A 255 -3.30 20.21 1.90
CA ASP A 255 -3.39 21.49 2.61
C ASP A 255 -3.05 21.38 4.11
N GLY A 256 -2.80 20.17 4.61
CA GLY A 256 -2.45 19.89 6.00
C GLY A 256 -3.60 20.10 6.98
N SER A 257 -4.85 20.24 6.52
CA SER A 257 -6.00 20.52 7.39
C SER A 257 -6.72 19.28 7.90
N ARG A 258 -6.54 18.12 7.23
CA ARG A 258 -7.30 16.90 7.50
C ARG A 258 -6.43 15.64 7.39
N ILE A 259 -6.90 14.57 8.02
CA ILE A 259 -6.34 13.22 7.92
C ILE A 259 -7.48 12.29 7.48
N ALA A 260 -7.27 11.59 6.35
CA ALA A 260 -8.09 10.45 5.96
C ALA A 260 -7.52 9.17 6.56
N PHE A 261 -8.36 8.21 6.91
CA PHE A 261 -7.92 6.93 7.48
C PHE A 261 -8.99 5.85 7.28
N THR A 262 -8.62 4.59 7.52
CA THR A 262 -9.55 3.46 7.49
C THR A 262 -10.06 3.17 8.90
N SER A 263 -11.37 3.01 9.09
CA SER A 263 -11.96 2.62 10.38
C SER A 263 -12.81 1.36 10.26
N ARG A 264 -12.85 0.56 11.33
CA ARG A 264 -13.76 -0.60 11.46
C ARG A 264 -15.02 -0.33 12.28
N ARG A 265 -15.26 0.92 12.67
CA ARG A 265 -16.30 1.29 13.67
C ARG A 265 -17.74 0.97 13.27
N ASP A 266 -18.00 0.74 11.98
CA ASP A 266 -19.34 0.40 11.47
C ASP A 266 -19.52 -1.09 11.16
N GLY A 267 -18.60 -1.95 11.61
CA GLY A 267 -18.67 -3.40 11.41
C GLY A 267 -17.98 -3.93 10.15
N ASN A 268 -17.50 -3.03 9.29
CA ASN A 268 -16.61 -3.29 8.14
C ASN A 268 -15.58 -2.16 8.03
N ARG A 269 -14.61 -2.29 7.11
CA ARG A 269 -13.62 -1.22 6.84
C ARG A 269 -14.24 -0.13 5.98
N GLU A 270 -14.10 1.11 6.42
CA GLU A 270 -14.61 2.30 5.74
C GLU A 270 -13.58 3.43 5.78
N VAL A 271 -13.61 4.31 4.77
CA VAL A 271 -12.79 5.52 4.74
C VAL A 271 -13.47 6.62 5.54
N TYR A 272 -12.71 7.20 6.46
CA TYR A 272 -13.07 8.31 7.31
C TYR A 272 -12.12 9.49 7.07
N VAL A 273 -12.57 10.68 7.47
CA VAL A 273 -11.75 11.89 7.53
C VAL A 273 -12.00 12.62 8.85
N MET A 274 -10.96 13.25 9.39
CA MET A 274 -11.02 14.11 10.56
C MET A 274 -10.11 15.32 10.38
N ASP A 275 -10.27 16.34 11.22
CA ASP A 275 -9.31 17.43 11.35
C ASP A 275 -8.02 16.92 12.04
N THR A 276 -6.92 17.65 11.92
CA THR A 276 -5.61 17.20 12.44
C THR A 276 -5.49 17.18 13.97
N ASP A 277 -6.51 17.66 14.67
CA ASP A 277 -6.69 17.58 16.13
C ASP A 277 -7.65 16.45 16.55
N GLY A 278 -8.07 15.59 15.60
CA GLY A 278 -9.05 14.52 15.81
C GLY A 278 -10.51 14.97 15.77
N GLY A 279 -10.76 16.28 15.61
CA GLY A 279 -12.10 16.85 15.52
C GLY A 279 -12.82 16.55 14.19
N ASN A 280 -14.10 16.98 14.11
CA ASN A 280 -14.91 16.97 12.89
C ASN A 280 -14.92 15.66 12.08
N LEU A 281 -14.88 14.54 12.80
CA LEU A 281 -14.86 13.21 12.24
C LEU A 281 -16.08 12.93 11.34
N LYS A 282 -15.81 12.47 10.11
CA LYS A 282 -16.82 12.19 9.09
C LYS A 282 -16.51 10.89 8.35
N ARG A 283 -17.52 10.04 8.18
CA ARG A 283 -17.49 8.85 7.32
C ARG A 283 -17.65 9.27 5.85
N LEU A 284 -16.77 8.79 4.96
CA LEU A 284 -16.84 9.09 3.52
C LEU A 284 -17.43 7.95 2.69
N THR A 285 -17.21 6.69 3.08
CA THR A 285 -17.75 5.51 2.40
C THR A 285 -18.75 4.76 3.28
N SER A 286 -19.72 4.04 2.69
CA SER A 286 -20.74 3.30 3.45
C SER A 286 -21.21 2.01 2.77
N HIS A 287 -20.30 1.38 2.01
CA HIS A 287 -20.62 0.18 1.25
C HIS A 287 -20.41 -1.07 2.12
N GLN A 288 -21.13 -2.18 1.86
CA GLN A 288 -20.96 -3.42 2.65
C GLN A 288 -19.58 -4.09 2.48
N ALA A 289 -18.87 -3.74 1.41
CA ALA A 289 -17.53 -4.24 1.13
C ALA A 289 -16.49 -3.54 2.00
N TRP A 290 -15.24 -3.99 1.95
CA TRP A 290 -14.16 -3.30 2.66
C TRP A 290 -13.61 -2.17 1.80
N ASP A 291 -13.57 -0.97 2.38
CA ASP A 291 -12.92 0.21 1.80
C ASP A 291 -11.74 0.62 2.71
N SER A 292 -10.52 0.74 2.17
CA SER A 292 -9.30 0.99 2.96
C SER A 292 -8.20 1.73 2.21
N SER A 293 -7.10 2.03 2.92
CA SER A 293 -5.86 2.63 2.37
C SER A 293 -6.12 3.90 1.55
N PRO A 294 -6.71 4.94 2.14
CA PRO A 294 -6.99 6.19 1.42
C PRO A 294 -5.70 6.94 1.06
N ALA A 295 -5.70 7.61 -0.09
CA ALA A 295 -4.63 8.49 -0.55
C ALA A 295 -5.20 9.74 -1.22
N TRP A 296 -4.77 10.91 -0.76
CA TRP A 296 -5.22 12.19 -1.30
C TRP A 296 -4.58 12.48 -2.65
N SER A 297 -5.35 13.05 -3.58
CA SER A 297 -4.78 13.72 -4.74
C SER A 297 -4.04 14.99 -4.29
N PRO A 298 -2.95 15.39 -4.96
CA PRO A 298 -2.14 16.55 -4.55
C PRO A 298 -2.87 17.88 -4.72
N ASP A 299 -3.91 17.94 -5.55
CA ASP A 299 -4.79 19.10 -5.68
C ASP A 299 -5.86 19.19 -4.57
N GLY A 300 -5.95 18.17 -3.71
CA GLY A 300 -6.90 18.09 -2.60
C GLY A 300 -8.36 17.92 -3.01
N THR A 301 -8.64 17.51 -4.24
CA THR A 301 -10.02 17.39 -4.76
C THR A 301 -10.56 15.96 -4.76
N SER A 302 -9.68 14.96 -4.66
CA SER A 302 -10.03 13.55 -4.78
C SER A 302 -9.30 12.70 -3.74
N ILE A 303 -9.87 11.52 -3.46
CA ILE A 303 -9.26 10.47 -2.65
C ILE A 303 -9.30 9.18 -3.46
N ALA A 304 -8.13 8.57 -3.66
CA ALA A 304 -8.02 7.18 -4.11
C ALA A 304 -8.07 6.26 -2.89
N PHE A 305 -8.63 5.05 -3.04
CA PHE A 305 -8.72 4.08 -1.96
C PHE A 305 -8.90 2.67 -2.54
N THR A 306 -8.63 1.64 -1.74
CA THR A 306 -8.86 0.25 -2.12
C THR A 306 -10.28 -0.17 -1.77
N SER A 307 -10.98 -0.90 -2.64
CA SER A 307 -12.32 -1.42 -2.38
C SER A 307 -12.53 -2.83 -2.92
N GLU A 308 -13.24 -3.68 -2.17
CA GLU A 308 -13.64 -5.03 -2.59
C GLU A 308 -15.04 -5.08 -3.25
N ARG A 309 -15.63 -3.93 -3.59
CA ARG A 309 -17.06 -3.85 -3.94
C ARG A 309 -17.49 -4.59 -5.21
N ASP A 310 -16.55 -4.94 -6.07
CA ASP A 310 -16.80 -5.68 -7.32
C ASP A 310 -16.45 -7.18 -7.23
N GLY A 311 -16.09 -7.68 -6.03
CA GLY A 311 -15.79 -9.09 -5.78
C GLY A 311 -14.30 -9.45 -5.80
N ASN A 312 -13.43 -8.47 -6.03
CA ASN A 312 -11.98 -8.48 -5.83
C ASN A 312 -11.55 -7.07 -5.37
N TYR A 313 -10.35 -6.94 -4.84
CA TYR A 313 -9.82 -5.63 -4.45
C TYR A 313 -9.41 -4.82 -5.68
N GLU A 314 -9.82 -3.57 -5.69
CA GLU A 314 -9.64 -2.65 -6.79
C GLU A 314 -9.27 -1.26 -6.26
N VAL A 315 -8.55 -0.47 -7.05
CA VAL A 315 -8.36 0.95 -6.76
C VAL A 315 -9.57 1.73 -7.24
N TYR A 316 -10.14 2.49 -6.34
CA TYR A 316 -11.25 3.40 -6.57
C TYR A 316 -10.84 4.84 -6.35
N VAL A 317 -11.54 5.77 -6.99
CA VAL A 317 -11.39 7.21 -6.74
C VAL A 317 -12.76 7.82 -6.46
N MET A 318 -12.81 8.72 -5.49
CA MET A 318 -13.98 9.53 -5.12
C MET A 318 -13.59 10.99 -4.93
N ASP A 319 -14.58 11.88 -4.92
CA ASP A 319 -14.35 13.25 -4.46
C ASP A 319 -14.22 13.32 -2.92
N ILE A 320 -13.71 14.44 -2.42
CA ILE A 320 -13.51 14.65 -0.97
C ILE A 320 -14.80 14.67 -0.14
N SER A 321 -15.96 14.71 -0.78
CA SER A 321 -17.25 14.65 -0.09
C SER A 321 -17.74 13.20 0.10
N GLY A 322 -17.07 12.22 -0.52
CA GLY A 322 -17.44 10.81 -0.54
C GLY A 322 -18.29 10.41 -1.77
N ASN A 323 -18.50 11.33 -2.70
CA ASN A 323 -19.35 11.13 -3.89
C ASN A 323 -18.51 10.82 -5.13
N ASN A 324 -19.19 10.60 -6.26
CA ASN A 324 -18.58 10.37 -7.58
C ASN A 324 -17.59 9.19 -7.59
N VAL A 325 -17.89 8.16 -6.80
CA VAL A 325 -17.04 6.98 -6.65
C VAL A 325 -16.98 6.20 -7.97
N ARG A 326 -15.77 5.91 -8.45
CA ARG A 326 -15.52 5.16 -9.69
C ARG A 326 -14.35 4.19 -9.54
N ASN A 327 -14.48 3.01 -10.16
CA ASN A 327 -13.39 2.03 -10.27
C ASN A 327 -12.33 2.57 -11.25
N LEU A 328 -11.06 2.56 -10.86
CA LEU A 328 -9.93 3.03 -11.66
C LEU A 328 -9.24 1.87 -12.41
N THR A 329 -9.06 0.72 -11.77
CA THR A 329 -8.21 -0.37 -12.26
C THR A 329 -8.99 -1.44 -13.04
N ASN A 330 -10.14 -1.87 -12.53
CA ASN A 330 -11.09 -2.81 -13.13
C ASN A 330 -10.44 -4.03 -13.83
N HIS A 331 -9.81 -4.90 -13.04
CA HIS A 331 -9.12 -6.10 -13.51
C HIS A 331 -9.54 -7.34 -12.70
N PRO A 332 -9.54 -8.57 -13.23
CA PRO A 332 -9.88 -9.76 -12.42
C PRO A 332 -8.91 -10.11 -11.27
N SER A 333 -7.84 -9.33 -11.11
CA SER A 333 -6.76 -9.50 -10.14
C SER A 333 -6.92 -8.45 -9.04
N ASN A 334 -6.28 -8.62 -7.91
CA ASN A 334 -6.39 -7.65 -6.84
C ASN A 334 -5.43 -6.48 -7.06
N ASP A 335 -5.93 -5.27 -6.84
CA ASP A 335 -5.18 -4.03 -6.85
C ASP A 335 -5.34 -3.28 -5.51
N TYR A 336 -4.24 -2.82 -4.90
CA TYR A 336 -4.21 -2.27 -3.53
C TYR A 336 -3.40 -0.98 -3.40
N SER A 337 -3.55 -0.32 -2.25
CA SER A 337 -2.65 0.72 -1.71
C SER A 337 -2.26 1.81 -2.71
N PRO A 338 -3.23 2.59 -3.24
CA PRO A 338 -2.93 3.62 -4.21
C PRO A 338 -2.07 4.75 -3.61
N ALA A 339 -1.16 5.32 -4.41
CA ALA A 339 -0.35 6.48 -4.06
C ALA A 339 -0.24 7.46 -5.24
N TRP A 340 -0.71 8.69 -5.06
CA TRP A 340 -0.64 9.73 -6.10
C TRP A 340 0.78 10.24 -6.29
N SER A 341 1.16 10.50 -7.54
CA SER A 341 2.37 11.28 -7.83
C SER A 341 2.19 12.74 -7.37
N PRO A 342 3.27 13.45 -7.00
CA PRO A 342 3.17 14.81 -6.45
C PRO A 342 2.54 15.83 -7.41
N ASP A 343 2.66 15.60 -8.72
CA ASP A 343 2.05 16.43 -9.77
C ASP A 343 0.62 15.99 -10.14
N GLY A 344 0.12 14.90 -9.55
CA GLY A 344 -1.21 14.34 -9.78
C GLY A 344 -1.39 13.67 -11.14
N SER A 345 -0.32 13.52 -11.92
CA SER A 345 -0.39 12.95 -13.27
C SER A 345 -0.50 11.43 -13.28
N ARG A 346 -0.08 10.75 -12.20
CA ARG A 346 -0.05 9.29 -12.08
C ARG A 346 -0.52 8.83 -10.70
N ILE A 347 -1.02 7.60 -10.64
CA ILE A 347 -1.32 6.86 -9.42
C ILE A 347 -0.53 5.56 -9.47
N ALA A 348 0.35 5.36 -8.49
CA ALA A 348 0.98 4.08 -8.23
C ALA A 348 0.04 3.18 -7.42
N PHE A 349 0.09 1.89 -7.62
CA PHE A 349 -0.68 0.90 -6.87
C PHE A 349 -0.04 -0.48 -6.97
N GLU A 350 -0.38 -1.36 -6.05
CA GLU A 350 0.08 -2.75 -6.02
C GLU A 350 -0.88 -3.62 -6.83
N SER A 351 -0.39 -4.59 -7.60
CA SER A 351 -1.24 -5.55 -8.32
C SER A 351 -0.68 -6.96 -8.33
N ASP A 352 -1.53 -7.96 -8.08
CA ASP A 352 -1.19 -9.40 -8.11
C ASP A 352 -1.41 -10.07 -9.49
N ARG A 353 -1.59 -9.27 -10.55
CA ARG A 353 -1.91 -9.77 -11.91
C ARG A 353 -0.87 -10.69 -12.53
N ASP A 354 0.35 -10.71 -12.01
CA ASP A 354 1.45 -11.57 -12.47
C ASP A 354 1.92 -12.57 -11.40
N GLU A 355 0.99 -13.11 -10.59
CA GLU A 355 1.25 -14.10 -9.51
C GLU A 355 1.84 -13.51 -8.23
N TYR A 356 2.65 -12.45 -8.34
CA TYR A 356 3.18 -11.66 -7.22
C TYR A 356 2.67 -10.22 -7.29
N GLU A 357 2.51 -9.59 -6.13
CA GLU A 357 2.26 -8.16 -6.01
C GLU A 357 3.44 -7.36 -6.57
N HIS A 358 3.16 -6.52 -7.56
CA HIS A 358 4.13 -5.62 -8.16
C HIS A 358 3.60 -4.19 -8.19
N ILE A 359 4.51 -3.22 -8.29
CA ILE A 359 4.15 -1.81 -8.39
C ILE A 359 3.80 -1.49 -9.85
N TYR A 360 2.58 -1.00 -10.04
CA TYR A 360 2.05 -0.47 -11.27
C TYR A 360 1.80 1.02 -11.15
N VAL A 361 1.81 1.72 -12.28
CA VAL A 361 1.37 3.12 -12.37
C VAL A 361 0.39 3.28 -13.51
N MET A 362 -0.56 4.20 -13.35
CA MET A 362 -1.48 4.58 -14.42
C MET A 362 -1.94 6.03 -14.28
N ASP A 363 -2.51 6.58 -15.35
CA ASP A 363 -3.13 7.91 -15.31
C ASP A 363 -4.43 7.85 -14.47
N PRO A 364 -4.79 8.94 -13.76
CA PRO A 364 -6.04 9.01 -12.99
C PRO A 364 -7.31 8.82 -13.84
N ASN A 365 -7.23 8.96 -15.17
CA ASN A 365 -8.32 8.72 -16.11
C ASN A 365 -8.41 7.24 -16.57
N ALA A 366 -7.75 6.33 -15.86
CA ALA A 366 -7.68 4.90 -16.14
C ALA A 366 -6.94 4.53 -17.45
N GLN A 367 -5.99 5.35 -17.90
CA GLN A 367 -5.19 5.10 -19.11
C GLN A 367 -3.71 4.87 -18.78
N ASN A 368 -2.93 4.51 -19.80
CA ASN A 368 -1.46 4.45 -19.73
C ASN A 368 -0.91 3.59 -18.58
N LEU A 369 -1.55 2.44 -18.36
CA LEU A 369 -1.10 1.45 -17.40
C LEU A 369 0.32 0.95 -17.74
N GLN A 370 1.21 1.01 -16.75
CA GLN A 370 2.59 0.55 -16.84
C GLN A 370 2.97 -0.24 -15.59
N GLN A 371 3.65 -1.37 -15.77
CA GLN A 371 4.30 -2.12 -14.71
C GLN A 371 5.69 -1.53 -14.45
N LEU A 372 6.03 -1.24 -13.18
CA LEU A 372 7.35 -0.73 -12.80
C LEU A 372 8.26 -1.82 -12.22
N THR A 373 7.71 -2.77 -11.46
CA THR A 373 8.47 -3.87 -10.88
C THR A 373 8.01 -5.22 -11.42
N SER A 374 8.92 -6.20 -11.44
CA SER A 374 8.65 -7.57 -11.88
C SER A 374 9.60 -8.55 -11.20
N GLY A 375 9.23 -9.83 -11.17
CA GLY A 375 10.08 -10.90 -10.67
C GLY A 375 9.30 -11.92 -9.86
N ASN A 376 10.01 -12.62 -8.97
CA ASN A 376 9.45 -13.63 -8.09
C ASN A 376 9.51 -13.18 -6.62
N ALA A 377 9.15 -11.92 -6.40
CA ALA A 377 9.15 -11.27 -5.09
C ALA A 377 7.97 -10.31 -5.04
N HIS A 378 7.43 -10.12 -3.85
CA HIS A 378 6.36 -9.17 -3.64
C HIS A 378 6.92 -7.77 -3.40
N ASP A 379 6.26 -6.77 -3.98
CA ASP A 379 6.58 -5.36 -3.85
C ASP A 379 5.33 -4.59 -3.39
N TRP A 380 5.41 -3.88 -2.26
CA TRP A 380 4.27 -3.24 -1.59
C TRP A 380 4.58 -1.80 -1.14
N TRP A 381 3.55 -1.05 -0.80
CA TRP A 381 3.55 0.27 -0.18
C TRP A 381 4.52 1.26 -0.84
N SER A 382 4.23 1.61 -2.09
CA SER A 382 5.01 2.62 -2.81
C SER A 382 4.73 4.03 -2.32
N SER A 383 5.77 4.86 -2.21
CA SER A 383 5.68 6.30 -2.00
C SER A 383 6.56 7.05 -2.99
N TRP A 384 6.07 8.17 -3.50
CA TRP A 384 6.79 9.01 -4.46
C TRP A 384 7.76 9.94 -3.74
N SER A 385 8.91 10.23 -4.36
CA SER A 385 9.74 11.36 -3.96
C SER A 385 8.99 12.68 -4.22
N PRO A 386 9.28 13.78 -3.49
CA PRO A 386 8.56 15.06 -3.62
C PRO A 386 8.58 15.67 -5.02
N ASP A 387 9.65 15.43 -5.76
CA ASP A 387 9.82 15.90 -7.14
C ASP A 387 9.24 14.93 -8.19
N GLY A 388 8.70 13.78 -7.76
CA GLY A 388 8.12 12.73 -8.60
C GLY A 388 9.15 11.95 -9.43
N SER A 389 10.45 12.15 -9.19
CA SER A 389 11.52 11.51 -9.97
C SER A 389 11.81 10.08 -9.54
N GLN A 390 11.47 9.71 -8.30
CA GLN A 390 11.75 8.41 -7.71
C GLN A 390 10.55 7.85 -6.95
N ILE A 391 10.58 6.54 -6.70
CA ILE A 391 9.62 5.79 -5.89
C ILE A 391 10.39 4.93 -4.91
N VAL A 392 10.03 5.00 -3.63
CA VAL A 392 10.43 4.05 -2.60
C VAL A 392 9.30 3.03 -2.39
N PHE A 393 9.63 1.78 -2.11
CA PHE A 393 8.66 0.72 -1.85
C PHE A 393 9.32 -0.41 -1.03
N SER A 394 8.50 -1.26 -0.41
CA SER A 394 8.93 -2.45 0.33
C SER A 394 9.02 -3.66 -0.59
N SER A 395 10.04 -4.50 -0.45
CA SER A 395 10.24 -5.68 -1.31
C SER A 395 10.88 -6.85 -0.58
N GLU A 396 10.39 -8.06 -0.84
CA GLU A 396 10.93 -9.32 -0.28
C GLU A 396 11.99 -10.00 -1.16
N ARG A 397 12.58 -9.28 -2.12
CA ARG A 397 13.50 -9.88 -3.10
C ARG A 397 14.80 -10.45 -2.52
N ASP A 398 15.15 -10.07 -1.29
CA ASP A 398 16.38 -10.44 -0.60
C ASP A 398 16.12 -11.30 0.67
N ASP A 399 15.11 -12.18 0.63
CA ASP A 399 14.69 -13.12 1.68
C ASP A 399 13.95 -12.51 2.91
N ASN A 400 14.05 -11.19 3.11
CA ASN A 400 13.23 -10.41 4.04
C ASN A 400 12.70 -9.14 3.35
N ALA A 401 11.65 -8.54 3.93
CA ALA A 401 11.09 -7.30 3.43
C ALA A 401 12.02 -6.13 3.76
N GLU A 402 12.40 -5.37 2.73
CA GLU A 402 13.34 -4.26 2.80
C GLU A 402 12.88 -3.12 1.91
N LEU A 403 13.38 -1.91 2.17
CA LEU A 403 13.09 -0.78 1.31
C LEU A 403 13.98 -0.76 0.07
N TYR A 404 13.35 -0.47 -1.06
CA TYR A 404 13.98 -0.26 -2.35
C TYR A 404 13.56 1.07 -2.94
N ILE A 405 14.47 1.67 -3.69
CA ILE A 405 14.27 2.92 -4.40
C ILE A 405 14.52 2.69 -5.89
N MET A 406 13.72 3.32 -6.74
CA MET A 406 13.89 3.29 -8.20
C MET A 406 13.53 4.65 -8.81
N ASP A 407 13.99 4.90 -10.04
CA ASP A 407 13.45 5.99 -10.86
C ASP A 407 11.93 5.75 -11.07
N SER A 408 11.15 6.80 -11.22
CA SER A 408 9.69 6.69 -11.38
C SER A 408 9.23 6.11 -12.72
N ASP A 409 10.16 5.66 -13.56
CA ASP A 409 9.91 4.86 -14.76
C ASP A 409 10.33 3.38 -14.61
N GLY A 410 10.71 2.96 -13.39
CA GLY A 410 11.06 1.58 -13.04
C GLY A 410 12.54 1.23 -13.22
N ARG A 411 13.38 2.17 -13.66
CA ARG A 411 14.83 1.96 -13.82
C ARG A 411 15.59 2.23 -12.53
N ASN A 412 16.89 1.92 -12.54
CA ASN A 412 17.83 2.26 -11.47
C ASN A 412 17.41 1.75 -10.08
N LEU A 413 16.81 0.57 -10.03
CA LEU A 413 16.41 -0.08 -8.79
C LEU A 413 17.62 -0.34 -7.89
N GLN A 414 17.52 0.09 -6.63
CA GLN A 414 18.55 -0.05 -5.61
C GLN A 414 17.92 -0.40 -4.25
N ARG A 415 18.62 -1.20 -3.46
CA ARG A 415 18.25 -1.50 -2.07
C ARG A 415 18.64 -0.31 -1.19
N LEU A 416 17.71 0.16 -0.36
CA LEU A 416 17.89 1.29 0.55
C LEU A 416 18.27 0.83 1.97
N THR A 417 17.57 -0.17 2.50
CA THR A 417 17.80 -0.72 3.84
C THR A 417 18.35 -2.14 3.76
N ASN A 418 19.13 -2.57 4.75
CA ASN A 418 19.67 -3.92 4.81
C ASN A 418 19.87 -4.37 6.26
N HIS A 419 18.91 -5.13 6.77
CA HIS A 419 18.91 -5.71 8.10
C HIS A 419 18.27 -7.11 8.07
N ALA A 420 18.35 -7.86 9.17
CA ALA A 420 17.58 -9.12 9.28
C ALA A 420 16.10 -8.88 9.67
N ALA A 421 15.76 -7.64 9.97
CA ALA A 421 14.44 -7.17 10.35
C ALA A 421 13.61 -6.93 9.09
N ARG A 422 12.29 -6.86 9.24
CA ARG A 422 11.41 -6.40 8.16
C ARG A 422 11.33 -4.89 8.18
N ASP A 423 11.48 -4.27 7.01
CA ASP A 423 11.29 -2.84 6.80
C ASP A 423 10.17 -2.64 5.76
N ASP A 424 9.02 -2.14 6.22
CA ASP A 424 7.78 -2.09 5.45
C ASP A 424 7.12 -0.69 5.50
N ALA A 425 6.14 -0.45 4.63
CA ALA A 425 5.28 0.75 4.64
C ALA A 425 6.03 2.09 4.57
N ALA A 426 6.89 2.25 3.57
CA ALA A 426 7.66 3.48 3.39
C ALA A 426 6.77 4.68 3.00
N ALA A 427 7.02 5.82 3.64
CA ALA A 427 6.41 7.11 3.35
C ALA A 427 7.50 8.17 3.20
N TRP A 428 7.59 8.73 2.00
CA TRP A 428 8.56 9.78 1.69
C TRP A 428 8.05 11.13 2.21
N SER A 429 8.89 11.87 2.92
CA SER A 429 8.58 13.23 3.39
C SER A 429 8.39 14.17 2.20
N PRO A 430 7.59 15.24 2.34
CA PRO A 430 7.57 16.32 1.35
C PRO A 430 8.94 16.99 1.21
N GLY A 431 9.10 17.74 0.11
CA GLY A 431 10.27 18.57 -0.15
C GLY A 431 10.14 19.93 0.53
N ASP A 432 11.27 20.60 0.74
CA ASP A 432 11.34 21.92 1.39
C ASP A 432 10.93 23.11 0.52
#